data_AF-A0A661AU86-F1
#
_entry.id   AF-A0A661AU86-F1
#
_cell.length_a   1.000
_cell.length_b   1.000
_cell.length_c   1.000
_cell.angle_alpha   90.00
_cell.angle_beta   90.00
_cell.angle_gamma   90.00
#
_symmetry.space_group_name_H-M   'P 1'
#
loop_
_entity.id
_entity.type
_entity.pdbx_description
1 polymer ?
#
loop_
_entity_poly.entity_id
_entity_poly.type
_entity_poly.pdbx_seq_one_letter_code
_entity_poly.pdbx_strand_id
1 'polypeptide(L)'
;MKRPVLPSDSCPFCPGVGQTPADYDVFVYQNDYPSMSLASPSEPWAGQAEPSTEDAHNLYVSRPSYGACEVILYSPVHDANIYDLPGWHVEKLVRCWQDRTRELGLRKAIRYVFIFENRGEAVGVTIHHPHGQIYAFPFVPAKIRQEIASCRRYFAARSSCLFCDMVREELRNRKRVVAENDHFICVVPYFARFPFEAHVIARRHFGSIVDLDEAERRAFGEMLQDLVRGLDNLFGFSAAYIMAFHQAPTDGGDYSAYHFHVEFYPAHADSKTRK
;
A
#
# COMPACT_ATOMS: atom_id res chain seq x y z
N MET A 1 3.43 -25.22 -0.59
CA MET A 1 2.86 -25.40 -1.96
C MET A 1 3.86 -24.83 -2.95
N LYS A 2 4.38 -25.62 -3.90
CA LYS A 2 5.19 -25.08 -5.01
C LYS A 2 4.24 -24.30 -5.93
N ARG A 3 4.58 -23.04 -6.28
CA ARG A 3 3.86 -22.34 -7.36
C ARG A 3 3.99 -23.18 -8.64
N PRO A 4 2.91 -23.37 -9.41
CA PRO A 4 2.94 -24.27 -10.57
C PRO A 4 3.88 -23.82 -11.70
N VAL A 5 4.40 -22.58 -11.69
CA VAL A 5 5.10 -21.99 -12.86
C VAL A 5 6.20 -20.96 -12.52
N LEU A 6 7.04 -21.19 -11.52
CA LEU A 6 8.34 -20.50 -11.49
C LEU A 6 9.26 -21.27 -12.45
N PRO A 7 9.79 -20.66 -13.54
CA PRO A 7 10.92 -21.25 -14.24
C PRO A 7 12.00 -21.49 -13.19
N SER A 8 12.49 -22.71 -13.04
CA SER A 8 13.45 -23.06 -11.98
C SER A 8 14.76 -22.26 -12.06
N ASP A 9 15.00 -21.62 -13.21
CA ASP A 9 16.32 -21.09 -13.58
C ASP A 9 16.33 -19.56 -13.78
N SER A 10 15.20 -18.86 -13.67
CA SER A 10 15.16 -17.40 -13.82
C SER A 10 14.02 -16.70 -13.08
N CYS A 11 14.33 -15.54 -12.49
CA CYS A 11 13.33 -14.69 -11.84
C CYS A 11 12.40 -14.06 -12.91
N PRO A 12 11.07 -14.15 -12.77
CA PRO A 12 10.13 -13.59 -13.74
C PRO A 12 10.09 -12.06 -13.77
N PHE A 13 10.73 -11.39 -12.80
CA PHE A 13 10.76 -9.93 -12.67
C PHE A 13 12.08 -9.32 -13.17
N CYS A 14 13.08 -10.17 -13.48
CA CYS A 14 14.33 -9.70 -14.09
C CYS A 14 14.09 -9.20 -15.52
N PRO A 15 14.81 -8.16 -15.98
CA PRO A 15 14.64 -7.60 -17.32
C PRO A 15 14.65 -8.63 -18.44
N GLY A 16 13.72 -8.50 -19.38
CA GLY A 16 13.60 -9.37 -20.55
C GLY A 16 13.00 -10.76 -20.28
N VAL A 17 12.47 -11.01 -19.07
CA VAL A 17 11.83 -12.28 -18.69
C VAL A 17 10.31 -12.10 -18.54
N GLY A 18 9.53 -13.01 -19.11
CA GLY A 18 8.07 -13.00 -18.99
C GLY A 18 7.44 -11.74 -19.58
N GLN A 19 6.71 -10.98 -18.76
CA GLN A 19 6.09 -9.70 -19.16
C GLN A 19 7.03 -8.50 -19.04
N THR A 20 8.24 -8.67 -18.50
CA THR A 20 9.13 -7.54 -18.24
C THR A 20 9.88 -7.11 -19.50
N PRO A 21 9.98 -5.79 -19.77
CA PRO A 21 10.79 -5.28 -20.86
C PRO A 21 12.28 -5.51 -20.58
N ALA A 22 13.10 -5.46 -21.64
CA ALA A 22 14.55 -5.61 -21.53
C ALA A 22 15.23 -4.46 -20.76
N ASP A 23 14.57 -3.30 -20.69
CA ASP A 23 15.04 -2.12 -19.97
C ASP A 23 13.86 -1.43 -19.28
N TYR A 24 13.99 -1.17 -17.98
CA TYR A 24 13.05 -0.41 -17.17
C TYR A 24 13.70 0.11 -15.89
N ASP A 25 13.21 1.24 -15.37
CA ASP A 25 13.54 1.70 -14.00
C ASP A 25 12.51 1.20 -12.99
N VAL A 26 11.23 1.49 -13.27
CA VAL A 26 10.05 1.04 -12.52
C VAL A 26 9.05 0.54 -13.55
N PHE A 27 8.48 -0.64 -13.34
CA PHE A 27 7.59 -1.26 -14.31
C PHE A 27 6.32 -1.77 -13.64
N VAL A 28 5.16 -1.55 -14.28
CA VAL A 28 3.86 -2.02 -13.79
C VAL A 28 3.20 -2.84 -14.88
N TYR A 29 2.67 -3.99 -14.50
CA TYR A 29 1.92 -4.84 -15.41
C TYR A 29 0.80 -5.59 -14.68
N GLN A 30 -0.16 -6.14 -15.44
CA GLN A 30 -1.25 -6.94 -14.89
C GLN A 30 -0.70 -8.26 -14.36
N ASN A 31 -1.07 -8.61 -13.13
CA ASN A 31 -0.63 -9.84 -12.50
C ASN A 31 -1.02 -11.06 -13.35
N ASP A 32 -0.08 -11.98 -13.56
CA ASP A 32 -0.30 -13.20 -14.35
C ASP A 32 -1.42 -14.09 -13.78
N TYR A 33 -1.66 -14.00 -12.46
CA TYR A 33 -2.66 -14.77 -11.73
C TYR A 33 -3.54 -13.82 -10.91
N PRO A 34 -4.38 -13.01 -11.56
CA PRO A 34 -5.12 -11.97 -10.88
C PRO A 34 -6.29 -12.57 -10.09
N SER A 35 -6.44 -12.15 -8.83
CA SER A 35 -7.59 -12.52 -7.98
C SER A 35 -8.88 -11.81 -8.39
N MET A 36 -8.77 -10.73 -9.16
CA MET A 36 -9.86 -9.94 -9.71
C MET A 36 -9.54 -9.56 -11.16
N SER A 37 -10.54 -9.60 -12.03
CA SER A 37 -10.37 -9.20 -13.42
C SER A 37 -11.29 -8.03 -13.77
N LEU A 38 -10.81 -7.16 -14.66
CA LEU A 38 -11.66 -6.17 -15.28
C LEU A 38 -12.52 -6.96 -16.26
N ALA A 39 -13.83 -6.98 -16.02
CA ALA A 39 -14.76 -7.66 -16.92
C ALA A 39 -14.62 -7.13 -18.36
N SER A 40 -14.96 -7.97 -19.34
CA SER A 40 -15.02 -7.55 -20.75
C SER A 40 -15.88 -6.28 -20.88
N PRO A 41 -15.62 -5.35 -21.82
CA PRO A 41 -16.48 -4.19 -22.06
C PRO A 41 -17.97 -4.51 -22.23
N SER A 42 -18.30 -5.77 -22.54
CA SER A 42 -19.66 -6.31 -22.70
C SER A 42 -20.34 -6.75 -21.40
N GLU A 43 -19.62 -6.84 -20.28
CA GLU A 43 -20.15 -7.35 -19.00
C GLU A 43 -20.47 -6.20 -18.03
N PRO A 44 -21.62 -6.23 -17.33
CA PRO A 44 -21.93 -5.25 -16.30
C PRO A 44 -20.84 -5.28 -15.22
N TRP A 45 -20.26 -4.13 -14.89
CA TRP A 45 -19.28 -4.05 -13.82
C TRP A 45 -19.95 -4.33 -12.46
N ALA A 46 -19.19 -4.79 -11.45
CA ALA A 46 -19.73 -5.40 -10.23
C ALA A 46 -20.79 -4.60 -9.43
N GLY A 47 -20.86 -3.27 -9.57
CA GLY A 47 -21.92 -2.46 -8.95
C GLY A 47 -23.28 -2.57 -9.64
N GLN A 48 -23.34 -3.19 -10.82
CA GLN A 48 -24.55 -3.49 -11.60
C GLN A 48 -24.86 -4.98 -11.67
N ALA A 49 -23.91 -5.84 -11.27
CA ALA A 49 -24.16 -7.27 -11.20
C ALA A 49 -25.05 -7.56 -9.99
N GLU A 50 -26.20 -8.19 -10.25
CA GLU A 50 -27.10 -8.64 -9.19
C GLU A 50 -26.36 -9.64 -8.28
N PRO A 51 -26.52 -9.54 -6.95
CA PRO A 51 -25.96 -10.52 -6.04
C PRO A 51 -26.54 -11.90 -6.34
N SER A 52 -25.69 -12.93 -6.37
CA SER A 52 -26.14 -14.32 -6.39
C SER A 52 -26.20 -14.87 -4.98
N THR A 53 -27.14 -15.78 -4.75
CA THR A 53 -27.26 -16.53 -3.49
C THR A 53 -27.19 -18.02 -3.80
N GLU A 54 -26.43 -18.76 -2.98
CA GLU A 54 -26.23 -20.20 -3.15
C GLU A 54 -27.20 -21.03 -2.29
N ASP A 55 -27.85 -20.39 -1.32
CA ASP A 55 -28.75 -21.02 -0.36
C ASP A 55 -30.16 -20.44 -0.44
N ALA A 56 -31.14 -21.27 -0.08
CA ALA A 56 -32.56 -20.92 -0.12
C ALA A 56 -32.96 -19.78 0.84
N HIS A 57 -32.10 -19.44 1.79
CA HIS A 57 -32.36 -18.40 2.81
C HIS A 57 -31.56 -17.11 2.57
N ASN A 58 -30.82 -17.01 1.45
CA ASN A 58 -29.99 -15.86 1.11
C ASN A 58 -28.95 -15.50 2.20
N LEU A 59 -28.47 -16.50 2.93
CA LEU A 59 -27.43 -16.32 3.95
C LEU A 59 -26.06 -16.04 3.32
N TYR A 60 -25.74 -16.68 2.20
CA TYR A 60 -24.48 -16.55 1.50
C TYR A 60 -24.68 -15.74 0.22
N VAL A 61 -24.29 -14.47 0.29
CA VAL A 61 -24.42 -13.53 -0.82
C VAL A 61 -23.06 -13.33 -1.47
N SER A 62 -23.00 -13.60 -2.77
CA SER A 62 -21.80 -13.49 -3.61
C SER A 62 -21.99 -12.46 -4.72
N ARG A 63 -20.89 -11.88 -5.18
CA ARG A 63 -20.82 -11.01 -6.37
C ARG A 63 -19.60 -11.36 -7.21
N PRO A 64 -19.61 -11.08 -8.52
CA PRO A 64 -18.43 -11.28 -9.37
C PRO A 64 -17.19 -10.56 -8.84
N SER A 65 -16.03 -11.22 -8.95
CA SER A 65 -14.72 -10.69 -8.55
C SER A 65 -14.18 -9.71 -9.60
N TYR A 66 -14.83 -8.55 -9.71
CA TYR A 66 -14.41 -7.46 -10.60
C TYR A 66 -13.27 -6.66 -9.96
N GLY A 67 -12.27 -6.25 -10.73
CA GLY A 67 -11.21 -5.38 -10.22
C GLY A 67 -9.95 -5.43 -11.08
N ALA A 68 -8.85 -4.87 -10.59
CA ALA A 68 -7.55 -5.05 -11.23
C ALA A 68 -6.52 -5.48 -10.19
N CYS A 69 -5.60 -6.34 -10.60
CA CYS A 69 -4.47 -6.77 -9.79
C CYS A 69 -3.20 -6.50 -10.59
N GLU A 70 -2.40 -5.53 -10.17
CA GLU A 70 -1.15 -5.16 -10.82
C GLU A 70 0.04 -5.53 -9.94
N VAL A 71 1.16 -5.86 -10.58
CA VAL A 71 2.48 -5.98 -9.96
C VAL A 71 3.27 -4.75 -10.35
N ILE A 72 3.94 -4.13 -9.37
CA ILE A 72 4.87 -3.02 -9.60
C ILE A 72 6.28 -3.45 -9.21
N LEU A 73 7.20 -3.41 -10.17
CA LEU A 73 8.62 -3.72 -9.98
C LEU A 73 9.36 -2.42 -9.68
N TYR A 74 10.09 -2.40 -8.57
CA TYR A 74 10.73 -1.18 -8.09
C TYR A 74 12.05 -0.87 -8.79
N SER A 75 12.73 -1.91 -9.28
CA SER A 75 14.07 -1.80 -9.88
C SER A 75 14.31 -2.97 -10.83
N PRO A 76 15.12 -2.81 -11.90
CA PRO A 76 15.61 -3.93 -12.71
C PRO A 76 16.64 -4.80 -11.98
N VAL A 77 17.23 -4.30 -10.89
CA VAL A 77 18.25 -5.01 -10.11
C VAL A 77 17.58 -5.97 -9.13
N HIS A 78 17.91 -7.27 -9.24
CA HIS A 78 17.27 -8.35 -8.52
C HIS A 78 17.30 -8.21 -6.98
N ASP A 79 18.46 -7.85 -6.43
CA ASP A 79 18.67 -7.81 -4.97
C ASP A 79 18.66 -6.38 -4.40
N ALA A 80 18.14 -5.41 -5.16
CA ALA A 80 18.12 -4.02 -4.69
C ALA A 80 17.11 -3.81 -3.56
N ASN A 81 17.50 -3.01 -2.56
CA ASN A 81 16.57 -2.49 -1.58
C ASN A 81 16.16 -1.07 -1.96
N ILE A 82 14.95 -0.66 -1.54
CA ILE A 82 14.46 0.69 -1.83
C ILE A 82 15.41 1.78 -1.32
N TYR A 83 16.13 1.54 -0.21
CA TYR A 83 17.08 2.49 0.37
C TYR A 83 18.44 2.55 -0.33
N ASP A 84 18.72 1.62 -1.26
CA ASP A 84 19.92 1.60 -2.11
C ASP A 84 19.70 2.37 -3.42
N LEU A 85 18.42 2.57 -3.79
CA LEU A 85 18.05 3.29 -5.01
C LEU A 85 18.34 4.79 -4.87
N PRO A 86 18.79 5.47 -5.93
CA PRO A 86 18.99 6.91 -5.88
C PRO A 86 17.64 7.64 -5.70
N GLY A 87 17.64 8.79 -5.03
CA GLY A 87 16.41 9.49 -4.68
C GLY A 87 15.48 9.81 -5.86
N TRP A 88 16.02 10.11 -7.04
CA TRP A 88 15.23 10.32 -8.26
C TRP A 88 14.47 9.06 -8.71
N HIS A 89 15.03 7.86 -8.45
CA HIS A 89 14.42 6.58 -8.80
C HIS A 89 13.27 6.28 -7.84
N VAL A 90 13.47 6.51 -6.55
CA VAL A 90 12.39 6.37 -5.56
C VAL A 90 11.28 7.39 -5.81
N GLU A 91 11.61 8.62 -6.18
CA GLU A 91 10.60 9.61 -6.61
C GLU A 91 9.82 9.11 -7.84
N LYS A 92 10.49 8.47 -8.81
CA LYS A 92 9.84 7.84 -9.97
C LYS A 92 8.91 6.71 -9.55
N LEU A 93 9.28 5.91 -8.56
CA LEU A 93 8.42 4.86 -7.97
C LEU A 93 7.18 5.48 -7.30
N VAL A 94 7.35 6.53 -6.50
CA VAL A 94 6.23 7.24 -5.87
C VAL A 94 5.28 7.83 -6.91
N ARG A 95 5.82 8.47 -7.95
CA ARG A 95 5.03 8.97 -9.08
C ARG A 95 4.29 7.83 -9.79
N CYS A 96 4.90 6.65 -9.95
CA CYS A 96 4.23 5.49 -10.53
C CYS A 96 3.01 5.07 -9.70
N TRP A 97 3.13 4.96 -8.37
CA TRP A 97 1.98 4.71 -7.49
C TRP A 97 0.90 5.79 -7.61
N GLN A 98 1.30 7.06 -7.73
CA GLN A 98 0.40 8.19 -7.94
C GLN A 98 -0.40 8.04 -9.25
N ASP A 99 0.29 7.76 -10.34
CA ASP A 99 -0.30 7.64 -11.67
C ASP A 99 -1.21 6.40 -11.77
N ARG A 100 -0.78 5.25 -11.23
CA ARG A 100 -1.63 4.05 -11.16
C ARG A 100 -2.89 4.29 -10.33
N THR A 101 -2.78 4.97 -9.18
CA THR A 101 -3.93 5.32 -8.34
C THR A 101 -4.92 6.21 -9.10
N ARG A 102 -4.40 7.23 -9.80
CA ARG A 102 -5.23 8.13 -10.61
C ARG A 102 -5.94 7.37 -11.73
N GLU A 103 -5.20 6.60 -12.53
CA GLU A 103 -5.75 5.87 -13.68
C GLU A 103 -6.77 4.79 -13.29
N LEU A 104 -6.46 3.99 -12.28
CA LEU A 104 -7.37 2.96 -11.78
C LEU A 104 -8.61 3.59 -11.13
N GLY A 105 -8.42 4.69 -10.38
CA GLY A 105 -9.51 5.42 -9.74
C GLY A 105 -10.49 6.10 -10.70
N LEU A 106 -10.07 6.42 -11.93
CA LEU A 106 -10.95 6.96 -12.98
C LEU A 106 -11.91 5.91 -13.56
N ARG A 107 -11.66 4.62 -13.32
CA ARG A 107 -12.54 3.55 -13.81
C ARG A 107 -13.80 3.54 -12.94
N LYS A 108 -14.96 3.76 -13.57
CA LYS A 108 -16.29 3.82 -12.92
C LYS A 108 -16.56 2.67 -11.93
N ALA A 109 -16.00 1.51 -12.22
CA ALA A 109 -16.22 0.31 -11.46
C ALA A 109 -15.33 0.16 -10.22
N ILE A 110 -14.26 0.95 -10.12
CA ILE A 110 -13.31 0.92 -9.02
C ILE A 110 -13.74 1.93 -7.96
N ARG A 111 -13.80 1.46 -6.71
CA ARG A 111 -14.17 2.26 -5.54
C ARG A 111 -12.97 2.49 -4.61
N TYR A 112 -11.94 1.67 -4.72
CA TYR A 112 -10.75 1.80 -3.89
C TYR A 112 -9.51 1.25 -4.60
N VAL A 113 -8.39 1.96 -4.50
CA VAL A 113 -7.09 1.47 -4.96
C VAL A 113 -6.22 1.21 -3.75
N PHE A 114 -5.76 -0.02 -3.60
CA PHE A 114 -4.92 -0.46 -2.49
C PHE A 114 -3.52 -0.79 -2.99
N ILE A 115 -2.55 0.05 -2.61
CA ILE A 115 -1.13 -0.19 -2.84
C ILE A 115 -0.58 -0.89 -1.60
N PHE A 116 0.16 -1.98 -1.82
CA PHE A 116 0.81 -2.69 -0.73
C PHE A 116 2.08 -3.40 -1.19
N GLU A 117 2.92 -3.73 -0.23
CA GLU A 117 4.10 -4.57 -0.42
C GLU A 117 4.14 -5.61 0.67
N ASN A 118 4.49 -6.85 0.29
CA ASN A 118 4.96 -7.85 1.22
C ASN A 118 6.46 -8.01 0.93
N ARG A 119 7.31 -7.83 1.95
CA ARG A 119 8.76 -8.03 1.84
C ARG A 119 9.20 -9.13 2.79
N GLY A 120 10.01 -10.07 2.32
CA GLY A 120 10.59 -11.16 3.11
C GLY A 120 9.71 -12.41 3.25
N GLU A 121 10.35 -13.57 3.41
CA GLU A 121 9.67 -14.88 3.42
C GLU A 121 8.68 -15.05 4.57
N ALA A 122 8.94 -14.42 5.73
CA ALA A 122 8.09 -14.54 6.91
C ALA A 122 6.68 -13.98 6.71
N VAL A 123 6.46 -13.16 5.67
CA VAL A 123 5.14 -12.65 5.26
C VAL A 123 4.66 -13.26 3.93
N GLY A 124 5.21 -14.43 3.56
CA GLY A 124 4.74 -15.23 2.43
C GLY A 124 5.33 -14.85 1.07
N VAL A 125 6.40 -14.04 1.02
CA VAL A 125 7.08 -13.69 -0.23
C VAL A 125 7.93 -14.85 -0.70
N THR A 126 7.77 -15.22 -1.97
CA THR A 126 8.59 -16.27 -2.62
C THR A 126 9.43 -15.73 -3.78
N ILE A 127 9.31 -14.44 -4.11
CA ILE A 127 10.10 -13.78 -5.16
C ILE A 127 10.79 -12.59 -4.50
N HIS A 128 12.12 -12.64 -4.38
CA HIS A 128 12.89 -11.64 -3.64
C HIS A 128 13.09 -10.32 -4.41
N HIS A 129 12.93 -10.35 -5.73
CA HIS A 129 13.02 -9.16 -6.58
C HIS A 129 12.11 -8.04 -6.06
N PRO A 130 12.59 -6.80 -5.88
CA PRO A 130 11.86 -5.76 -5.18
C PRO A 130 10.59 -5.37 -5.94
N HIS A 131 9.43 -5.65 -5.33
CA HIS A 131 8.14 -5.43 -5.95
C HIS A 131 7.06 -5.14 -4.91
N GLY A 132 6.03 -4.42 -5.35
CA GLY A 132 4.78 -4.24 -4.66
C GLY A 132 3.61 -4.71 -5.53
N GLN A 133 2.41 -4.49 -5.03
CA GLN A 133 1.17 -4.84 -5.69
C GLN A 133 0.14 -3.71 -5.58
N ILE A 134 -0.73 -3.61 -6.58
CA ILE A 134 -1.82 -2.64 -6.60
C ILE A 134 -3.11 -3.37 -6.88
N TYR A 135 -4.02 -3.39 -5.92
CA TYR A 135 -5.34 -4.00 -6.05
C TYR A 135 -6.40 -2.90 -6.16
N ALA A 136 -7.10 -2.87 -7.29
CA ALA A 136 -8.23 -1.96 -7.50
C ALA A 136 -9.53 -2.72 -7.23
N PHE A 137 -10.20 -2.37 -6.14
CA PHE A 137 -11.41 -3.03 -5.67
C PHE A 137 -12.68 -2.33 -6.17
N PRO A 138 -13.77 -3.07 -6.42
CA PRO A 138 -15.08 -2.51 -6.76
C PRO A 138 -15.88 -2.12 -5.51
N PHE A 139 -15.26 -2.20 -4.32
CA PHE A 139 -15.81 -1.84 -3.04
C PHE A 139 -14.73 -1.20 -2.16
N VAL A 140 -15.13 -0.47 -1.12
CA VAL A 140 -14.21 0.05 -0.10
C VAL A 140 -13.94 -1.06 0.92
N PRO A 141 -12.68 -1.47 1.19
CA PRO A 141 -12.38 -2.53 2.16
C PRO A 141 -12.91 -2.26 3.58
N ALA A 142 -13.23 -3.31 4.34
CA ALA A 142 -13.87 -3.19 5.65
C ALA A 142 -13.06 -2.35 6.66
N LYS A 143 -11.74 -2.57 6.72
CA LYS A 143 -10.81 -1.80 7.56
C LYS A 143 -10.87 -0.30 7.23
N ILE A 144 -10.81 0.05 5.94
CA ILE A 144 -10.90 1.43 5.48
C ILE A 144 -12.26 2.05 5.82
N ARG A 145 -13.37 1.33 5.64
CA ARG A 145 -14.71 1.82 6.06
C ARG A 145 -14.76 2.13 7.55
N GLN A 146 -14.14 1.28 8.38
CA GLN A 146 -14.08 1.48 9.83
C GLN A 146 -13.24 2.72 10.22
N GLU A 147 -12.12 2.94 9.55
CA GLU A 147 -11.28 4.13 9.78
C GLU A 147 -11.99 5.41 9.33
N ILE A 148 -12.61 5.42 8.16
CA ILE A 148 -13.42 6.54 7.67
C ILE A 148 -14.55 6.86 8.65
N ALA A 149 -15.28 5.84 9.13
CA ALA A 149 -16.34 6.04 10.11
C ALA A 149 -15.82 6.65 11.42
N SER A 150 -14.64 6.23 11.87
CA SER A 150 -14.01 6.78 13.08
C SER A 150 -13.53 8.21 12.89
N CYS A 151 -12.92 8.52 11.74
CA CYS A 151 -12.52 9.88 11.38
C CYS A 151 -13.73 10.82 11.27
N ARG A 152 -14.82 10.37 10.64
CA ARG A 152 -16.08 11.14 10.56
C ARG A 152 -16.68 11.43 11.93
N ARG A 153 -16.73 10.44 12.83
CA ARG A 153 -17.20 10.65 14.22
C ARG A 153 -16.33 11.64 14.97
N TYR A 154 -15.01 11.54 14.83
CA TYR A 154 -14.07 12.47 15.47
C TYR A 154 -14.25 13.89 14.93
N PHE A 155 -14.34 14.04 13.61
CA PHE A 155 -14.55 15.31 12.93
C PHE A 155 -15.87 15.96 13.35
N ALA A 156 -16.97 15.19 13.44
CA ALA A 156 -18.25 15.70 13.92
C ALA A 156 -18.19 16.21 15.37
N ALA A 157 -17.36 15.59 16.22
CA ALA A 157 -17.24 15.96 17.63
C ALA A 157 -16.24 17.10 17.90
N ARG A 158 -15.21 17.27 17.06
CA ARG A 158 -14.09 18.19 17.30
C ARG A 158 -13.83 19.21 16.19
N SER A 159 -14.54 19.10 15.07
CA SER A 159 -14.33 19.92 13.87
C SER A 159 -12.88 19.93 13.39
N SER A 160 -12.16 18.82 13.60
CA SER A 160 -10.77 18.64 13.20
C SER A 160 -10.54 17.20 12.71
N CYS A 161 -9.56 17.02 11.82
CA CYS A 161 -9.16 15.71 11.33
C CYS A 161 -8.40 14.94 12.43
N LEU A 162 -8.81 13.69 12.69
CA LEU A 162 -8.22 12.82 13.72
C LEU A 162 -6.71 12.67 13.55
N PHE A 163 -6.25 12.38 12.33
CA PHE A 163 -4.82 12.19 12.06
C PHE A 163 -4.02 13.48 12.16
N CYS A 164 -4.58 14.63 11.76
CA CYS A 164 -3.91 15.93 11.95
C CYS A 164 -3.69 16.22 13.44
N ASP A 165 -4.68 15.92 14.29
CA ASP A 165 -4.57 16.10 15.73
C ASP A 165 -3.54 15.13 16.32
N MET A 166 -3.51 13.90 15.83
CA MET A 166 -2.50 12.91 16.21
C MET A 166 -1.08 13.36 15.83
N VAL A 167 -0.85 13.84 14.61
CA VAL A 167 0.44 14.38 14.16
C VAL A 167 0.88 15.54 15.06
N ARG A 168 -0.03 16.48 15.37
CA ARG A 168 0.27 17.61 16.27
C ARG A 168 0.69 17.13 17.67
N GLU A 169 0.02 16.10 18.18
CA GLU A 169 0.31 15.56 19.52
C GLU A 169 1.62 14.77 19.57
N GLU A 170 1.94 13.99 18.53
CA GLU A 170 3.20 13.26 18.44
C GLU A 170 4.40 14.21 18.26
N LEU A 171 4.26 15.28 17.48
CA LEU A 171 5.28 16.33 17.34
C LEU A 171 5.55 17.07 18.66
N ARG A 172 4.52 17.27 19.50
CA ARG A 172 4.66 17.90 20.82
C ARG A 172 5.36 16.98 21.82
N ASN A 173 4.93 15.72 21.89
CA ASN A 173 5.42 14.78 22.90
C ASN A 173 6.74 14.11 22.54
N ARG A 174 7.00 13.92 21.24
CA ARG A 174 8.18 13.25 20.64
C ARG A 174 8.47 11.83 21.13
N LYS A 175 7.64 11.24 22.00
CA LYS A 175 7.89 9.94 22.65
C LYS A 175 7.89 8.75 21.69
N ARG A 176 7.14 8.83 20.59
CA ARG A 176 6.95 7.74 19.63
C ARG A 176 7.36 8.10 18.21
N VAL A 177 8.00 9.26 18.03
CA VAL A 177 8.51 9.70 16.72
C VAL A 177 9.75 8.91 16.39
N VAL A 178 9.73 8.22 15.25
CA VAL A 178 10.84 7.41 14.73
C VAL A 178 11.70 8.25 13.79
N ALA A 179 11.05 8.99 12.88
CA ALA A 179 11.69 9.89 11.93
C ALA A 179 10.72 11.01 11.55
N GLU A 180 11.25 12.15 11.09
CA GLU A 180 10.47 13.25 10.56
C GLU A 180 11.25 13.98 9.46
N ASN A 181 10.53 14.52 8.48
CA ASN A 181 11.06 15.48 7.53
C ASN A 181 10.05 16.63 7.35
N ASP A 182 10.29 17.50 6.38
CA ASP A 182 9.45 18.69 6.18
C ASP A 182 7.97 18.34 5.90
N HIS A 183 7.69 17.18 5.30
CA HIS A 183 6.36 16.82 4.82
C HIS A 183 5.72 15.62 5.55
N PHE A 184 6.51 14.75 6.19
CA PHE A 184 6.03 13.52 6.80
C PHE A 184 6.58 13.32 8.21
N ILE A 185 5.80 12.61 9.02
CA ILE A 185 6.24 12.05 10.30
C ILE A 185 6.08 10.54 10.27
N CYS A 186 7.06 9.81 10.79
CA CYS A 186 6.98 8.39 11.05
C CYS A 186 6.88 8.17 12.55
N VAL A 187 5.83 7.47 12.99
CA VAL A 187 5.58 7.22 14.41
C VAL A 187 5.31 5.74 14.68
N VAL A 188 5.67 5.26 15.86
CA VAL A 188 5.04 4.06 16.41
C VAL A 188 3.68 4.49 16.96
N PRO A 189 2.54 4.09 16.37
CA PRO A 189 1.25 4.57 16.83
C PRO A 189 1.01 4.12 18.27
N TYR A 190 0.35 4.98 19.08
CA TYR A 190 -0.02 4.62 20.46
C TYR A 190 -0.85 3.31 20.53
N PHE A 191 -1.60 3.03 19.46
CA PHE A 191 -2.45 1.86 19.29
C PHE A 191 -1.78 0.75 18.45
N ALA A 192 -0.44 0.71 18.39
CA ALA A 192 0.31 -0.33 17.69
C ALA A 192 -0.14 -1.74 18.11
N ARG A 193 -0.27 -2.62 17.12
CA ARG A 193 -0.69 -4.02 17.23
C ARG A 193 0.46 -4.97 16.92
N PHE A 194 1.40 -4.55 16.06
CA PHE A 194 2.57 -5.32 15.69
C PHE A 194 3.84 -4.79 16.37
N PRO A 195 4.83 -5.66 16.69
CA PRO A 195 6.14 -5.20 17.11
C PRO A 195 6.75 -4.26 16.07
N PHE A 196 7.24 -3.11 16.51
CA PHE A 196 7.83 -2.09 15.64
C PHE A 196 6.89 -1.58 14.54
N GLU A 197 5.57 -1.69 14.72
CA GLU A 197 4.59 -1.06 13.83
C GLU A 197 4.92 0.43 13.68
N ALA A 198 4.95 0.90 12.44
CA ALA A 198 5.29 2.28 12.12
C ALA A 198 4.30 2.85 11.13
N HIS A 199 3.84 4.07 11.38
CA HIS A 199 2.90 4.79 10.52
C HIS A 199 3.59 6.02 9.95
N VAL A 200 3.68 6.11 8.63
CA VAL A 200 4.12 7.31 7.90
C VAL A 200 2.90 8.14 7.58
N ILE A 201 2.83 9.34 8.14
CA ILE A 201 1.65 10.21 8.08
C ILE A 201 2.08 11.57 7.53
N ALA A 202 1.30 12.10 6.59
CA ALA A 202 1.56 13.42 6.06
C ALA A 202 1.30 14.51 7.11
N ARG A 203 2.15 15.55 7.12
CA ARG A 203 1.97 16.72 7.98
C ARG A 203 0.87 17.63 7.42
N ARG A 204 0.80 17.76 6.10
CA ARG A 204 -0.29 18.45 5.40
C ARG A 204 -1.49 17.50 5.28
N HIS A 205 -2.69 18.04 5.49
CA HIS A 205 -3.91 17.28 5.32
C HIS A 205 -4.23 17.05 3.83
N PHE A 206 -4.29 15.78 3.43
CA PHE A 206 -4.85 15.32 2.15
C PHE A 206 -5.30 13.86 2.26
N GLY A 207 -6.13 13.41 1.31
CA GLY A 207 -6.80 12.12 1.37
C GLY A 207 -6.09 11.01 0.61
N SER A 208 -5.34 11.33 -0.44
CA SER A 208 -4.78 10.34 -1.37
C SER A 208 -3.35 10.65 -1.77
N ILE A 209 -2.59 9.61 -2.14
CA ILE A 209 -1.26 9.78 -2.76
C ILE A 209 -1.34 10.66 -4.03
N VAL A 210 -2.50 10.71 -4.69
CA VAL A 210 -2.77 11.56 -5.86
C VAL A 210 -2.58 13.05 -5.55
N ASP A 211 -2.72 13.46 -4.29
CA ASP A 211 -2.65 14.85 -3.84
C ASP A 211 -1.21 15.30 -3.50
N LEU A 212 -0.21 14.43 -3.62
CA LEU A 212 1.20 14.77 -3.39
C LEU A 212 1.72 15.70 -4.49
N ASP A 213 2.37 16.79 -4.07
CA ASP A 213 3.19 17.62 -4.94
C ASP A 213 4.60 17.04 -5.16
N GLU A 214 5.45 17.74 -5.91
CA GLU A 214 6.80 17.27 -6.22
C GLU A 214 7.73 17.17 -5.01
N ALA A 215 7.69 18.16 -4.12
CA ALA A 215 8.51 18.17 -2.92
C ALA A 215 8.07 17.06 -1.96
N GLU A 216 6.76 16.86 -1.83
CA GLU A 216 6.18 15.80 -1.02
C GLU A 216 6.46 14.41 -1.58
N ARG A 217 6.47 14.21 -2.90
CA ARG A 217 6.89 12.92 -3.49
C ARG A 217 8.32 12.56 -3.12
N ARG A 218 9.24 13.53 -3.23
CA ARG A 218 10.65 13.34 -2.86
C ARG A 218 10.77 13.00 -1.38
N ALA A 219 10.18 13.83 -0.51
CA ALA A 219 10.22 13.64 0.94
C ALA A 219 9.53 12.34 1.38
N PHE A 220 8.47 11.90 0.69
CA PHE A 220 7.83 10.63 0.95
C PHE A 220 8.77 9.46 0.61
N GLY A 221 9.41 9.51 -0.55
CA GLY A 221 10.41 8.53 -0.95
C GLY A 221 11.56 8.41 0.06
N GLU A 222 12.13 9.54 0.47
CA GLU A 222 13.18 9.60 1.51
C GLU A 222 12.72 8.97 2.83
N MET A 223 11.50 9.27 3.28
CA MET A 223 10.93 8.68 4.50
C MET A 223 10.80 7.16 4.41
N LEU A 224 10.39 6.61 3.25
CA LEU A 224 10.35 5.17 3.02
C LEU A 224 11.76 4.55 3.05
N GLN A 225 12.73 5.21 2.41
CA GLN A 225 14.13 4.74 2.44
C GLN A 225 14.67 4.69 3.87
N ASP A 226 14.45 5.75 4.66
CA ASP A 226 14.93 5.84 6.03
C ASP A 226 14.27 4.81 6.95
N LEU A 227 12.96 4.62 6.81
CA LEU A 227 12.23 3.63 7.60
C LEU A 227 12.68 2.20 7.28
N VAL A 228 12.77 1.83 6.00
CA VAL A 228 13.18 0.48 5.60
C VAL A 228 14.64 0.22 6.00
N ARG A 229 15.53 1.19 5.82
CA ARG A 229 16.93 1.10 6.29
C ARG A 229 17.00 0.96 7.82
N GLY A 230 16.17 1.71 8.54
CA GLY A 230 16.08 1.65 10.00
C GLY A 230 15.62 0.28 10.51
N LEU A 231 14.61 -0.31 9.86
CA LEU A 231 14.13 -1.66 10.18
C LEU A 231 15.21 -2.71 9.94
N ASP A 232 15.88 -2.69 8.80
CA ASP A 232 16.94 -3.66 8.49
C ASP A 232 18.12 -3.54 9.46
N ASN A 233 18.53 -2.31 9.78
CA ASN A 233 19.59 -2.05 10.77
C ASN A 233 19.21 -2.49 12.19
N LEU A 234 17.94 -2.32 12.58
CA LEU A 234 17.44 -2.74 13.89
C LEU A 234 17.56 -4.26 14.07
N PHE A 235 17.25 -5.03 13.03
CA PHE A 235 17.28 -6.50 13.10
C PHE A 235 18.63 -7.09 12.71
N GLY A 236 19.48 -6.36 11.96
CA GLY A 236 20.74 -6.85 11.42
C GLY A 236 20.59 -7.75 10.19
N PHE A 237 19.41 -7.76 9.57
CA PHE A 237 19.07 -8.51 8.35
C PHE A 237 17.86 -7.86 7.66
N SER A 238 17.54 -8.31 6.44
CA SER A 238 16.38 -7.81 5.69
C SER A 238 15.07 -8.10 6.42
N ALA A 239 14.45 -7.05 6.98
CA ALA A 239 13.27 -7.16 7.80
C ALA A 239 12.05 -7.53 6.95
N ALA A 240 11.32 -8.55 7.37
CA ALA A 240 10.05 -8.89 6.78
C ALA A 240 8.95 -7.98 7.31
N TYR A 241 8.18 -7.38 6.41
CA TYR A 241 7.06 -6.51 6.74
C TYR A 241 5.99 -6.51 5.66
N ILE A 242 4.81 -6.03 6.04
CA ILE A 242 3.77 -5.60 5.12
C ILE A 242 3.72 -4.07 5.15
N MET A 243 3.82 -3.42 3.99
CA MET A 243 3.56 -1.98 3.83
C MET A 243 2.19 -1.81 3.18
N ALA A 244 1.32 -0.98 3.75
CA ALA A 244 -0.07 -0.81 3.31
C ALA A 244 -0.45 0.68 3.20
N PHE A 245 -0.91 1.10 2.03
CA PHE A 245 -1.38 2.47 1.80
C PHE A 245 -2.85 2.60 2.17
N HIS A 246 -3.13 3.50 3.10
CA HIS A 246 -4.48 3.86 3.52
C HIS A 246 -4.81 5.25 2.97
N GLN A 247 -5.76 5.30 2.04
CA GLN A 247 -6.10 6.51 1.30
C GLN A 247 -7.61 6.65 1.10
N ALA A 248 -8.07 7.82 0.66
CA ALA A 248 -9.47 8.06 0.38
C ALA A 248 -9.97 7.15 -0.76
N PRO A 249 -11.21 6.63 -0.67
CA PRO A 249 -11.86 5.95 -1.78
C PRO A 249 -11.95 6.80 -3.05
N THR A 250 -12.02 6.13 -4.20
CA THR A 250 -12.05 6.77 -5.54
C THR A 250 -13.47 6.89 -6.09
N ASP A 251 -14.49 6.78 -5.23
CA ASP A 251 -15.90 6.67 -5.63
C ASP A 251 -16.66 8.00 -5.76
N GLY A 252 -15.95 9.12 -5.58
CA GLY A 252 -16.51 10.48 -5.63
C GLY A 252 -17.18 10.95 -4.34
N GLY A 253 -17.11 10.17 -3.25
CA GLY A 253 -17.61 10.57 -1.94
C GLY A 253 -16.79 11.68 -1.25
N ASP A 254 -17.38 12.29 -0.22
CA ASP A 254 -16.67 13.24 0.65
C ASP A 254 -15.84 12.48 1.71
N TYR A 255 -14.52 12.65 1.61
CA TYR A 255 -13.52 12.09 2.50
C TYR A 255 -12.64 13.15 3.15
N SER A 256 -13.12 14.39 3.26
CA SER A 256 -12.42 15.52 3.91
C SER A 256 -12.04 15.25 5.39
N ALA A 257 -12.73 14.33 6.07
CA ALA A 257 -12.37 13.92 7.43
C ALA A 257 -11.22 12.90 7.47
N TYR A 258 -10.91 12.23 6.36
CA TYR A 258 -9.91 11.17 6.25
C TYR A 258 -8.53 11.72 5.88
N HIS A 259 -7.47 10.97 6.18
CA HIS A 259 -6.09 11.43 5.97
C HIS A 259 -5.24 10.27 5.44
N PHE A 260 -4.51 10.53 4.36
CA PHE A 260 -3.52 9.64 3.80
C PHE A 260 -2.45 9.21 4.84
N HIS A 261 -2.21 7.91 4.94
CA HIS A 261 -1.11 7.37 5.72
C HIS A 261 -0.68 6.01 5.18
N VAL A 262 0.55 5.61 5.52
CA VAL A 262 1.09 4.29 5.18
C VAL A 262 1.46 3.57 6.46
N GLU A 263 0.94 2.36 6.62
CA GLU A 263 1.21 1.50 7.76
C GLU A 263 2.25 0.43 7.39
N PHE A 264 3.24 0.25 8.26
CA PHE A 264 4.21 -0.84 8.20
C PHE A 264 3.93 -1.83 9.33
N TYR A 265 3.81 -3.10 8.99
CA TYR A 265 3.61 -4.21 9.92
C TYR A 265 4.81 -5.17 9.86
N PRO A 266 5.88 -4.94 10.63
CA PRO A 266 6.99 -5.88 10.73
C PRO A 266 6.54 -7.21 11.36
N ALA A 267 7.06 -8.31 10.82
CA ALA A 267 6.75 -9.67 11.29
C ALA A 267 7.71 -10.18 12.38
N HIS A 268 8.81 -9.45 12.64
CA HIS A 268 9.84 -9.85 13.58
C HIS A 268 9.61 -9.22 14.96
N ALA A 269 9.73 -10.04 16.00
CA ALA A 269 9.88 -9.59 17.37
C ALA A 269 11.37 -9.46 17.73
N ASP A 270 11.70 -8.69 18.76
CA ASP A 270 13.07 -8.52 19.25
C ASP A 270 13.71 -9.89 19.54
N SER A 271 14.84 -10.18 18.89
CA SER A 271 15.61 -11.42 19.07
C SER A 271 16.09 -11.61 20.51
N LYS A 272 16.16 -10.53 21.32
CA LYS A 272 16.49 -10.58 22.75
C LYS A 272 15.36 -11.09 23.64
N THR A 273 14.17 -11.32 23.11
CA THR A 273 13.01 -11.83 23.87
C THR A 273 12.72 -13.32 23.66
N ARG A 274 13.57 -14.05 22.93
CA ARG A 274 13.58 -15.52 22.99
C ARG A 274 14.17 -15.98 24.32
N LYS A 275 13.32 -16.09 25.34
CA LYS A 275 13.57 -16.97 26.50
C LYS A 275 13.23 -18.40 26.13
#